data_AF-A0A8D8FSP8-F1
#
_entry.id   AF-A0A8D8FSP8-F1
#
_cell.length_a   1.000
_cell.length_b   1.000
_cell.length_c   1.000
_cell.angle_alpha   90.00
_cell.angle_beta   90.00
_cell.angle_gamma   90.00
#
_symmetry.space_group_name_H-M   'P 1'
#
loop_
_entity.id
_entity.type
_entity.pdbx_description
1 polymer ?
#
loop_
_entity_poly.entity_id
_entity_poly.type
_entity_poly.pdbx_seq_one_letter_code
_entity_poly.pdbx_strand_id
1 'polypeptide(L)'
;MSSLSASAENLSSDQNNDGSSMCLELALEGERLCKSGDCRAGVAFFQAAIQAGTDDLRTLSAIYSQLGNAYFYLGDYTKAMQYHKHDLTLARSMNDKLGEAKSSGNLGNTLKVMGRFDEAAIFCQRHLAIAQSLGD
;
A
#
# COMPACT_ATOMS: atom_id res chain seq x y z
N MET A 1 -6.32 -28.16 -59.50
CA MET A 1 -5.55 -29.14 -58.71
C MET A 1 -4.63 -28.33 -57.81
N SER A 2 -5.11 -28.05 -56.59
CA SER A 2 -4.75 -28.77 -55.35
C SER A 2 -3.36 -28.34 -54.86
N SER A 3 -3.11 -27.89 -53.63
CA SER A 3 -3.89 -27.79 -52.39
C SER A 3 -2.91 -27.38 -51.29
N LEU A 4 -3.32 -26.50 -50.35
CA LEU A 4 -2.94 -26.45 -48.92
C LEU A 4 -1.43 -26.22 -48.60
N SER A 5 -1.01 -25.48 -47.57
CA SER A 5 -1.57 -25.29 -46.24
C SER A 5 -1.20 -23.94 -45.63
N ALA A 6 -2.13 -23.40 -44.84
CA ALA A 6 -1.87 -22.39 -43.83
C ALA A 6 -1.15 -22.98 -42.60
N SER A 7 -0.26 -22.20 -42.01
CA SER A 7 0.09 -22.18 -40.58
C SER A 7 0.38 -20.70 -40.29
N ALA A 8 -0.48 -19.90 -39.65
CA ALA A 8 -1.15 -20.02 -38.36
C ALA A 8 -0.19 -20.30 -37.19
N GLU A 9 -0.34 -19.44 -36.16
CA GLU A 9 0.16 -19.50 -34.79
C GLU A 9 1.47 -18.74 -34.52
N ASN A 10 1.39 -17.49 -34.02
CA ASN A 10 1.09 -17.07 -32.64
C ASN A 10 2.40 -16.74 -31.91
N LEU A 11 2.85 -15.49 -32.00
CA LEU A 11 3.70 -14.88 -30.98
C LEU A 11 2.85 -13.86 -30.23
N SER A 12 1.94 -14.39 -29.42
CA SER A 12 1.20 -13.65 -28.41
C SER A 12 2.18 -13.10 -27.35
N SER A 13 2.04 -11.80 -27.09
CA SER A 13 2.03 -11.16 -25.77
C SER A 13 3.09 -11.55 -24.73
N ASP A 14 3.88 -10.57 -24.27
CA ASP A 14 3.96 -10.20 -22.84
C ASP A 14 5.10 -9.20 -22.57
N GLN A 15 4.90 -7.92 -22.91
CA GLN A 15 5.73 -6.81 -22.39
C GLN A 15 4.95 -5.84 -21.49
N ASN A 16 3.71 -6.18 -21.11
CA ASN A 16 2.86 -5.33 -20.27
C ASN A 16 2.78 -5.80 -18.80
N ASN A 17 3.71 -6.64 -18.33
CA ASN A 17 3.69 -7.20 -16.96
C ASN A 17 4.97 -6.93 -16.14
N ASP A 18 5.95 -6.21 -16.69
CA ASP A 18 7.27 -6.02 -16.08
C ASP A 18 7.23 -5.08 -14.86
N GLY A 19 6.53 -3.95 -14.97
CA GLY A 19 6.43 -2.96 -13.89
C GLY A 19 5.67 -3.47 -12.65
N SER A 20 4.55 -4.16 -12.84
CA SER A 20 3.76 -4.72 -11.73
C SER A 20 4.51 -5.84 -11.00
N SER A 21 5.24 -6.70 -11.74
CA SER A 21 6.10 -7.73 -11.17
C SER A 21 7.23 -7.12 -10.35
N MET A 22 7.92 -6.11 -10.89
CA MET A 22 9.02 -5.43 -10.19
C MET A 22 8.55 -4.68 -8.94
N CYS A 23 7.41 -4.00 -9.01
CA CYS A 23 6.79 -3.33 -7.87
C CYS A 23 6.54 -4.31 -6.71
N LEU A 24 5.95 -5.47 -7.03
CA LEU A 24 5.64 -6.50 -6.04
C LEU A 24 6.91 -7.09 -5.42
N GLU A 25 7.93 -7.42 -6.21
CA GLU A 25 9.20 -7.95 -5.71
C GLU A 25 9.89 -6.96 -4.75
N LEU A 26 9.97 -5.69 -5.13
CA LEU A 26 10.53 -4.63 -4.30
C LEU A 26 9.73 -4.46 -3.00
N ALA A 27 8.40 -4.51 -3.06
CA ALA A 27 7.55 -4.42 -1.89
C ALA A 27 7.74 -5.60 -0.92
N LEU A 28 7.85 -6.83 -1.44
CA LEU A 28 8.09 -8.03 -0.64
C LEU A 28 9.44 -7.97 0.07
N GLU A 29 10.50 -7.50 -0.61
CA GLU A 29 11.81 -7.32 0.01
C GLU A 29 11.78 -6.20 1.07
N GLY A 30 11.06 -5.11 0.82
CA GLY A 30 10.82 -4.06 1.79
C GLY A 30 10.15 -4.58 3.07
N GLU A 31 9.11 -5.41 2.92
CA GLU A 31 8.43 -6.06 4.04
C GLU A 31 9.36 -7.00 4.81
N ARG A 32 10.14 -7.81 4.11
CA ARG A 32 11.11 -8.73 4.72
C ARG A 32 12.13 -7.98 5.57
N LEU A 33 12.67 -6.87 5.06
CA LEU A 33 13.66 -6.05 5.75
C LEU A 33 13.09 -5.41 7.02
N CYS A 34 11.89 -4.82 6.93
CA CYS A 34 11.18 -4.30 8.10
C CYS A 34 10.94 -5.38 9.17
N LYS A 35 10.54 -6.59 8.78
CA LYS A 35 10.37 -7.73 9.71
C LYS A 35 11.67 -8.16 10.37
N SER A 36 12.81 -8.03 9.68
CA SER A 36 14.14 -8.27 10.28
C SER A 36 14.68 -7.11 11.13
N GLY A 37 13.94 -6.00 11.23
CA GLY A 37 14.31 -4.83 12.03
C GLY A 37 15.06 -3.72 11.28
N ASP A 38 15.47 -3.95 10.03
CA ASP A 38 16.08 -2.92 9.18
C ASP A 38 15.01 -2.13 8.41
N CYS A 39 14.21 -1.37 9.14
CA CYS A 39 13.16 -0.53 8.57
C CYS A 39 13.72 0.57 7.65
N ARG A 40 14.99 0.97 7.82
CA ARG A 40 15.59 2.00 6.95
C ARG A 40 15.82 1.45 5.55
N ALA A 41 16.37 0.25 5.43
CA ALA A 41 16.48 -0.41 4.13
C ALA A 41 15.08 -0.72 3.57
N GLY A 42 14.16 -1.22 4.40
CA GLY A 42 12.79 -1.52 3.99
C GLY A 42 12.06 -0.32 3.35
N VAL A 43 12.21 0.88 3.93
CA VAL A 43 11.68 2.13 3.35
C VAL A 43 12.22 2.38 1.94
N ALA A 44 13.52 2.18 1.71
CA ALA A 44 14.13 2.40 0.40
C ALA A 44 13.53 1.47 -0.66
N PHE A 45 13.29 0.20 -0.30
CA PHE A 45 12.64 -0.77 -1.18
C PHE A 45 11.18 -0.42 -1.49
N PHE A 46 10.40 0.01 -0.49
CA PHE A 46 9.03 0.44 -0.74
C PHE A 46 8.96 1.71 -1.61
N GLN A 47 9.89 2.65 -1.45
CA GLN A 47 9.96 3.83 -2.32
C GLN A 47 10.32 3.45 -3.76
N ALA A 48 11.26 2.50 -3.94
CA ALA A 48 11.56 1.94 -5.24
C ALA A 48 10.35 1.23 -5.86
N ALA A 49 9.56 0.49 -5.05
CA ALA A 49 8.34 -0.17 -5.51
C ALA A 49 7.32 0.85 -6.05
N ILE A 50 7.10 1.97 -5.34
CA ILE A 50 6.22 3.05 -5.82
C ILE A 50 6.75 3.65 -7.13
N GLN A 51 8.07 3.81 -7.25
CA GLN A 51 8.70 4.38 -8.44
C GLN A 51 8.62 3.44 -9.65
N ALA A 52 8.67 2.13 -9.44
CA ALA A 52 8.44 1.12 -10.47
C ALA A 52 6.98 1.15 -10.99
N GLY A 53 6.05 1.51 -10.10
CA GLY A 53 4.64 1.68 -10.43
C GLY A 53 3.87 0.37 -10.50
N THR A 54 2.57 0.43 -10.19
CA THR A 54 1.64 -0.70 -10.34
C THR A 54 0.24 -0.17 -10.62
N ASP A 55 -0.51 -0.89 -11.46
CA ASP A 55 -1.94 -0.64 -11.69
C ASP A 55 -2.82 -1.29 -10.60
N ASP A 56 -2.24 -2.17 -9.76
CA ASP A 56 -2.96 -2.77 -8.64
C ASP A 56 -2.99 -1.81 -7.43
N LEU A 57 -4.11 -1.11 -7.32
CA LEU A 57 -4.38 -0.18 -6.22
C LEU A 57 -4.34 -0.85 -4.83
N ARG A 58 -4.59 -2.17 -4.73
CA ARG A 58 -4.49 -2.89 -3.45
C ARG A 58 -3.04 -3.05 -3.03
N THR A 59 -2.17 -3.44 -3.97
CA THR A 59 -0.72 -3.49 -3.75
C THR A 59 -0.19 -2.11 -3.38
N LEU A 60 -0.58 -1.06 -4.11
CA LEU A 60 -0.15 0.31 -3.79
C LEU A 60 -0.62 0.78 -2.40
N SER A 61 -1.87 0.51 -2.01
CA SER A 61 -2.39 0.80 -0.67
C SER A 61 -1.60 0.05 0.41
N ALA A 62 -1.29 -1.22 0.21
CA ALA A 62 -0.46 -1.99 1.14
C ALA A 62 0.96 -1.39 1.29
N ILE A 63 1.58 -0.99 0.18
CA ILE A 63 2.91 -0.33 0.20
C ILE A 63 2.86 0.98 1.00
N TYR A 64 1.84 1.82 0.78
CA TYR A 64 1.68 3.06 1.56
C TYR A 64 1.45 2.78 3.05
N SER A 65 0.64 1.78 3.39
CA SER A 65 0.42 1.39 4.78
C SER A 65 1.72 0.97 5.47
N GLN A 66 2.51 0.13 4.80
CA GLN A 66 3.79 -0.36 5.29
C GLN A 66 4.84 0.74 5.40
N LEU A 67 4.91 1.67 4.44
CA LEU A 67 5.75 2.87 4.53
C LEU A 67 5.37 3.76 5.71
N GLY A 68 4.06 3.96 5.93
CA GLY A 68 3.58 4.71 7.08
C GLY A 68 4.04 4.09 8.39
N ASN A 69 3.88 2.77 8.54
CA ASN A 69 4.33 2.02 9.73
C ASN A 69 5.85 2.08 9.89
N ALA A 70 6.61 1.93 8.79
CA ALA A 70 8.07 1.97 8.84
C ALA A 70 8.59 3.35 9.26
N TYR A 71 8.02 4.43 8.73
CA TYR A 71 8.35 5.79 9.16
C TYR A 71 7.93 6.08 10.60
N PHE A 72 6.77 5.55 11.04
CA PHE A 72 6.34 5.65 12.43
C PHE A 72 7.35 4.98 13.37
N TYR A 73 7.81 3.77 13.01
CA TYR A 73 8.84 3.04 13.76
C TYR A 73 10.19 3.79 13.80
N LEU A 74 10.56 4.44 12.69
CA LEU A 74 11.77 5.26 12.60
C LEU A 74 11.66 6.63 13.29
N GLY A 75 10.48 7.00 13.80
CA GLY A 75 10.23 8.29 14.45
C GLY A 75 10.00 9.48 13.50
N ASP A 76 9.93 9.25 12.19
CA ASP A 76 9.56 10.29 11.21
C ASP A 76 8.02 10.36 11.07
N TYR A 77 7.38 10.89 12.11
CA TYR A 77 5.92 10.92 12.21
C TYR A 77 5.26 11.78 11.14
N THR A 78 5.98 12.78 10.59
CA THR A 78 5.49 13.60 9.47
C THR A 78 5.30 12.75 8.22
N LYS A 79 6.30 11.93 7.85
CA LYS A 79 6.15 11.02 6.71
C LYS A 79 5.18 9.89 6.99
N ALA A 80 5.17 9.35 8.21
CA ALA A 80 4.20 8.34 8.61
C ALA A 80 2.76 8.82 8.35
N MET A 81 2.46 10.04 8.79
CA MET A 81 1.15 10.67 8.58
C MET A 81 0.83 10.84 7.09
N GLN A 82 1.79 11.27 6.27
CA GLN A 82 1.59 11.44 4.82
C GLN A 82 1.23 10.12 4.15
N TYR A 83 1.99 9.06 4.40
CA TYR A 83 1.75 7.75 3.79
C TYR A 83 0.48 7.07 4.31
N HIS A 84 0.15 7.19 5.61
CA HIS A 84 -1.14 6.73 6.11
C HIS A 84 -2.33 7.49 5.50
N LYS A 85 -2.16 8.79 5.18
CA LYS A 85 -3.19 9.55 4.48
C LYS A 85 -3.34 9.13 3.01
N HIS A 86 -2.25 8.77 2.33
CA HIS A 86 -2.31 8.19 0.98
C HIS A 86 -3.04 6.83 0.98
N ASP A 87 -2.70 5.95 1.92
CA ASP A 87 -3.38 4.67 2.14
C ASP A 87 -4.89 4.86 2.38
N LEU A 88 -5.27 5.76 3.31
CA LEU A 88 -6.67 6.10 3.58
C LEU A 88 -7.41 6.61 2.34
N THR A 89 -6.75 7.41 1.51
CA THR A 89 -7.34 7.95 0.28
C THR A 89 -7.62 6.83 -0.72
N LEU A 90 -6.68 5.90 -0.90
CA LEU A 90 -6.85 4.75 -1.78
C LEU A 90 -7.91 3.78 -1.26
N ALA A 91 -7.90 3.46 0.03
CA ALA A 91 -8.90 2.58 0.63
C ALA A 91 -10.32 3.13 0.42
N ARG A 92 -10.50 4.46 0.57
CA ARG A 92 -11.77 5.13 0.27
C ARG A 92 -12.15 5.08 -1.21
N SER A 93 -11.21 5.32 -2.13
CA SER A 93 -11.51 5.26 -3.58
C SER A 93 -11.88 3.85 -4.04
N MET A 94 -11.32 2.82 -3.39
CA MET A 94 -11.66 1.42 -3.65
C MET A 94 -12.92 0.94 -2.92
N ASN A 95 -13.55 1.78 -2.08
CA ASN A 95 -14.61 1.39 -1.15
C ASN A 95 -14.22 0.22 -0.21
N ASP A 96 -12.93 0.06 0.08
CA ASP A 96 -12.44 -0.93 1.03
C ASP A 96 -12.64 -0.41 2.46
N LYS A 97 -13.73 -0.88 3.10
CA LYS A 97 -14.06 -0.48 4.48
C LYS A 97 -13.05 -0.97 5.50
N LEU A 98 -12.52 -2.17 5.32
CA LEU A 98 -11.53 -2.72 6.24
C LEU A 98 -10.20 -1.94 6.14
N GLY A 99 -9.75 -1.65 4.92
CA GLY A 99 -8.61 -0.78 4.67
C GLY A 99 -8.82 0.64 5.20
N GLU A 100 -10.01 1.21 5.01
CA GLU A 100 -10.37 2.55 5.53
C GLU A 100 -10.30 2.57 7.07
N ALA A 101 -10.80 1.54 7.73
CA ALA A 101 -10.73 1.42 9.18
C ALA A 101 -9.28 1.32 9.67
N LYS A 102 -8.46 0.45 9.06
CA LYS A 102 -7.05 0.25 9.45
C LYS A 102 -6.23 1.53 9.26
N SER A 103 -6.30 2.13 8.08
CA SER A 103 -5.59 3.39 7.78
C SER A 103 -6.05 4.55 8.66
N SER A 104 -7.34 4.65 8.99
CA SER A 104 -7.85 5.62 9.97
C SER A 104 -7.26 5.40 11.36
N GLY A 105 -7.19 4.16 11.83
CA GLY A 105 -6.56 3.82 13.11
C GLY A 105 -5.07 4.19 13.15
N ASN A 106 -4.32 3.87 12.10
CA ASN A 106 -2.90 4.20 11.97
C ASN A 106 -2.66 5.72 11.95
N LEU A 107 -3.49 6.46 11.21
CA LEU A 107 -3.40 7.91 11.15
C LEU A 107 -3.75 8.56 12.50
N GLY A 108 -4.78 8.06 13.19
CA GLY A 108 -5.14 8.48 14.54
C GLY A 108 -4.00 8.27 15.54
N ASN A 109 -3.35 7.09 15.50
CA ASN A 109 -2.19 6.80 16.33
C ASN A 109 -1.00 7.72 16.02
N THR A 110 -0.73 8.00 14.75
CA THR A 110 0.34 8.91 14.34
C THR A 110 0.08 10.33 14.83
N LEU A 111 -1.13 10.85 14.64
CA LEU A 111 -1.52 12.18 15.10
C LEU A 111 -1.46 12.32 16.62
N LYS A 112 -1.84 11.27 17.36
CA LYS A 112 -1.72 11.19 18.82
C LYS A 112 -0.27 11.37 19.26
N VAL A 113 0.68 10.66 18.63
CA VAL A 113 2.12 10.79 18.95
C VAL A 113 2.65 12.19 18.61
N MET A 114 2.10 12.82 17.56
CA MET A 114 2.42 14.22 17.21
C MET A 114 1.76 15.26 18.12
N GLY A 115 0.99 14.86 19.14
CA GLY A 115 0.26 15.77 20.04
C GLY A 115 -0.99 16.42 19.44
N ARG A 116 -1.44 15.97 18.26
CA ARG A 116 -2.61 16.50 17.54
C ARG A 116 -3.87 15.73 17.93
N PHE A 117 -4.24 15.85 19.21
CA PHE A 117 -5.27 15.01 19.83
C PHE A 117 -6.67 15.18 19.23
N ASP A 118 -7.07 16.40 18.89
CA ASP A 118 -8.39 16.67 18.30
C ASP A 118 -8.55 15.96 16.95
N GLU A 119 -7.51 16.00 16.12
CA GLU A 119 -7.52 15.30 14.83
C GLU A 119 -7.42 13.79 15.01
N ALA A 120 -6.60 13.32 15.96
CA ALA A 120 -6.51 11.90 16.27
C ALA A 120 -7.87 11.31 16.66
N ALA A 121 -8.65 12.02 17.48
CA ALA A 121 -9.98 11.61 17.91
C ALA A 121 -10.93 11.39 16.72
N ILE A 122 -10.89 12.27 15.71
CA ILE A 122 -11.71 12.14 14.50
C ILE A 122 -11.40 10.82 13.76
N PHE A 123 -10.12 10.51 13.57
CA PHE A 123 -9.73 9.29 12.86
C PHE A 123 -9.97 8.01 13.68
N CYS A 124 -9.77 8.05 15.00
CA CYS A 124 -10.14 6.95 15.89
C CYS A 124 -11.65 6.69 15.90
N GLN A 125 -12.47 7.75 15.92
CA GLN A 125 -13.93 7.64 15.84
C GLN A 125 -14.35 7.04 14.50
N ARG A 126 -13.67 7.41 13.40
CA ARG A 126 -13.93 6.82 12.08
C ARG A 126 -13.60 5.33 12.04
N HIS A 127 -12.45 4.94 12.59
CA HIS A 127 -12.07 3.53 12.73
C HIS A 127 -13.14 2.74 13.51
N LEU A 128 -13.55 3.24 14.69
CA LEU A 128 -14.57 2.62 15.53
C LEU A 128 -15.92 2.47 14.81
N ALA A 129 -16.39 3.53 14.15
CA ALA A 129 -17.67 3.51 13.46
C ALA A 129 -17.70 2.44 12.34
N ILE A 130 -16.58 2.25 11.65
CA ILE A 130 -16.48 1.20 10.62
C ILE A 130 -16.39 -0.18 11.27
N ALA A 131 -15.56 -0.38 12.30
CA ALA A 131 -15.44 -1.66 13.00
C ALA A 131 -16.82 -2.15 13.50
N GLN A 132 -17.59 -1.26 14.14
CA GLN A 132 -18.97 -1.54 14.57
C GLN A 132 -19.89 -1.93 13.42
N SER A 133 -19.76 -1.29 12.25
CA SER A 133 -20.55 -1.63 11.07
C SER A 133 -20.19 -2.99 10.47
N LEU A 134 -18.97 -3.48 10.71
CA LEU A 134 -18.47 -4.77 10.25
C LEU A 134 -18.67 -5.89 11.28
N GLY A 135 -19.02 -5.55 12.53
CA GLY A 135 -19.19 -6.51 13.62
C GLY A 135 -17.89 -7.04 14.22
N ASP A 136 -16.80 -6.28 14.08
CA ASP A 136 -15.49 -6.47 14.74
C ASP A 136 -15.45 -5.73 16.09
#